data_AF-A0A920L707-F1
#
_entry.id   AF-A0A920L707-F1
#
_cell.length_a   1.000
_cell.length_b   1.000
_cell.length_c   1.000
_cell.angle_alpha   90.00
_cell.angle_beta   90.00
_cell.angle_gamma   90.00
#
_symmetry.space_group_name_H-M   'P 1'
#
loop_
_entity.id
_entity.type
_entity.pdbx_description
1 polymer ?
#
loop_
_entity_poly.entity_id
_entity_poly.type
_entity_poly.pdbx_seq_one_letter_code
_entity_poly.pdbx_strand_id
1 'polypeptide(L)' 'MLTPERREALAERIRDEAVSWALGRATVAEIDELNILQASLLAMRRASRRYPYSLRWCW' A
#
# COMPACT_ATOMS: atom_id res chain seq x y z
N MET A 1 -18.17 -10.24 2.83
CA MET A 1 -16.76 -10.32 3.31
C MET A 1 -16.04 -11.44 2.57
N LEU A 2 -14.73 -11.33 2.34
CA LEU A 2 -13.91 -12.33 1.64
C LEU A 2 -13.24 -13.29 2.64
N THR A 3 -13.21 -14.59 2.34
CA THR A 3 -12.43 -15.58 3.10
C THR A 3 -10.92 -15.37 2.86
N PRO A 4 -10.03 -15.85 3.76
CA PRO A 4 -8.59 -15.74 3.56
C PRO A 4 -8.12 -16.28 2.21
N GLU A 5 -8.60 -17.46 1.82
CA GLU A 5 -8.22 -18.15 0.57
C GLU A 5 -8.65 -17.33 -0.65
N ARG A 6 -9.85 -16.74 -0.60
CA ARG A 6 -10.34 -15.87 -1.67
C ARG A 6 -9.52 -14.57 -1.77
N ARG A 7 -9.02 -14.02 -0.66
CA ARG A 7 -8.16 -12.83 -0.69
C ARG A 7 -6.81 -13.12 -1.31
N GLU A 8 -6.21 -14.27 -0.99
CA GLU A 8 -4.93 -14.69 -1.54
C GLU A 8 -5.02 -14.91 -3.06
N ALA A 9 -6.02 -15.66 -3.51
CA ALA A 9 -6.26 -15.88 -4.94
C ALA A 9 -6.50 -14.56 -5.71
N LEU A 10 -7.26 -13.62 -5.13
CA LEU A 10 -7.47 -12.30 -5.73
C LEU A 10 -6.19 -11.46 -5.70
N ALA A 11 -5.40 -11.53 -4.63
CA ALA A 11 -4.15 -10.78 -4.52
C ALA A 11 -3.12 -11.26 -5.56
N GLU A 12 -3.05 -12.55 -5.87
CA GLU A 12 -2.26 -13.08 -6.99
C GLU A 12 -2.75 -12.51 -8.31
N ARG A 13 -4.05 -12.69 -8.61
CA ARG A 13 -4.63 -12.21 -9.86
C ARG A 13 -4.44 -10.71 -10.08
N ILE A 14 -4.61 -9.89 -9.03
CA ILE A 14 -4.39 -8.44 -9.10
C ILE A 14 -2.92 -8.13 -9.40
N ARG A 15 -1.97 -8.86 -8.82
CA ARG A 15 -0.53 -8.64 -9.07
C ARG A 15 -0.14 -9.02 -10.50
N ASP A 16 -0.77 -10.04 -11.06
CA ASP A 16 -0.53 -10.50 -12.42
C ASP A 16 -1.16 -9.57 -13.48
N GLU A 17 -2.35 -9.04 -13.22
CA GLU A 17 -3.09 -8.20 -14.17
C GLU A 17 -2.78 -6.69 -14.04
N ALA A 18 -2.23 -6.23 -12.91
CA ALA A 18 -1.97 -4.81 -12.70
C ALA A 18 -0.76 -4.30 -13.48
N VAL A 19 -0.91 -3.13 -14.11
CA VAL A 19 0.18 -2.41 -14.81
C VAL A 19 1.38 -2.14 -13.89
N SER A 20 1.13 -1.81 -12.63
CA SER A 20 2.14 -1.67 -11.59
C SER A 20 1.46 -1.57 -10.22
N TRP A 21 2.12 -2.11 -9.19
CA TRP A 21 1.67 -2.04 -7.80
C TRP A 21 2.85 -1.77 -6.85
N ALA A 22 2.57 -1.18 -5.68
CA ALA A 22 3.58 -0.92 -4.66
C ALA A 22 2.97 -1.05 -3.26
N LEU A 23 3.80 -1.46 -2.30
CA LEU A 23 3.43 -1.57 -0.89
C LEU A 23 4.26 -0.60 -0.04
N GLY A 24 3.59 0.14 0.82
CA GLY A 24 4.20 0.96 1.86
C GLY A 24 3.70 0.52 3.22
N ARG A 25 4.59 0.50 4.21
CA ARG A 25 4.31 0.08 5.58
C ARG A 25 4.79 1.11 6.58
N ALA A 26 4.11 1.17 7.72
CA ALA A 26 4.57 1.81 8.94
C ALA A 26 4.71 0.76 10.04
N THR A 27 5.75 0.89 10.86
CA THR A 27 6.02 0.02 12.01
C THR A 27 5.23 0.47 13.23
N VAL A 28 5.14 -0.39 14.26
CA VAL A 28 4.48 -0.05 15.53
C VAL A 28 5.18 1.15 16.19
N ALA A 29 6.52 1.16 16.21
CA ALA A 29 7.28 2.29 16.74
C ALA A 29 6.94 3.62 16.04
N GLU A 30 6.78 3.60 14.70
CA GLU A 30 6.36 4.79 13.95
C GLU A 30 4.91 5.20 14.25
N ILE A 31 4.02 4.26 14.55
CA ILE A 31 2.66 4.56 14.99
C ILE A 31 2.67 5.21 16.37
N ASP A 32 3.48 4.69 17.29
CA ASP A 32 3.63 5.23 18.64
C ASP A 32 4.20 6.66 18.62
N GLU A 33 5.16 6.93 17.72
CA GLU A 33 5.75 8.26 17.56
C GLU A 33 4.84 9.26 16.83
N LEU A 34 4.16 8.82 15.76
CA LEU A 34 3.48 9.73 14.83
C LEU A 34 1.97 9.79 15.02
N ASN A 35 1.37 8.89 15.79
CA ASN A 35 -0.05 8.49 15.76
C ASN A 35 -0.49 7.73 14.49
N ILE A 36 -1.63 7.04 14.59
CA ILE A 36 -2.12 6.15 13.54
C ILE A 36 -2.46 6.86 12.23
N LEU A 37 -2.91 8.13 12.29
CA LEU A 37 -3.23 8.91 11.09
C LEU A 37 -1.94 9.24 10.30
N GLN A 38 -0.92 9.77 10.98
CA GLN A 38 0.32 10.15 10.31
C GLN A 38 1.15 8.96 9.86
N ALA A 39 1.15 7.86 10.63
CA ALA A 39 1.77 6.60 10.22
C ALA A 39 1.10 6.01 8.96
N SER A 40 -0.22 6.11 8.85
CA SER A 40 -0.95 5.71 7.64
C SER A 40 -0.56 6.56 6.43
N LEU A 41 -0.48 7.88 6.60
CA LEU A 41 -0.02 8.80 5.54
C LEU A 41 1.44 8.53 5.15
N LEU A 42 2.31 8.19 6.11
CA LEU A 42 3.69 7.80 5.86
C LEU A 42 3.76 6.52 5.01
N ALA A 43 2.97 5.50 5.34
CA ALA A 43 2.88 4.26 4.57
C ALA A 43 2.40 4.54 3.13
N MET A 44 1.37 5.37 2.93
CA MET A 44 0.89 5.76 1.60
C MET A 44 1.97 6.50 0.79
N ARG A 45 2.68 7.45 1.41
CA ARG A 45 3.79 8.16 0.76
C ARG A 45 4.91 7.20 0.33
N ARG A 46 5.22 6.20 1.17
CA ARG A 46 6.21 5.15 0.83
C ARG A 46 5.76 4.30 -0.35
N ALA A 47 4.48 3.92 -0.41
CA ALA A 47 3.92 3.18 -1.54
C ALA A 47 4.02 3.98 -2.84
N SER A 48 3.60 5.26 -2.81
CA SER A 48 3.64 6.16 -3.97
C SER A 48 5.06 6.38 -4.50
N ARG A 49 6.05 6.60 -3.62
CA ARG A 49 7.47 6.78 -4.01
C ARG A 49 8.07 5.55 -4.69
N ARG A 50 7.57 4.35 -4.40
CA ARG A 50 8.06 3.10 -4.99
C ARG A 50 7.42 2.82 -6.35
N TYR A 51 6.42 3.61 -6.76
CA TYR A 51 5.82 3.50 -8.07
C TYR A 51 6.80 4.01 -9.14
N PRO A 52 7.17 3.19 -10.13
CA PRO A 52 8.19 3.55 -11.13
C PRO A 52 7.71 4.60 -12.14
N TYR A 53 6.40 4.84 -12.23
CA TYR A 53 5.82 5.88 -13.06
C TYR A 53 5.49 7.11 -12.22
N SER A 54 5.79 8.30 -12.72
CA SER A 54 5.26 9.52 -12.09
C SER A 54 3.74 9.40 -12.11
N LEU A 55 3.12 9.25 -10.94
CA LEU A 55 1.68 9.35 -10.81
C LEU A 55 1.31 10.77 -11.20
N ARG A 56 0.94 10.96 -12.47
CA ARG A 56 0.40 12.22 -13.01
C ARG A 56 -1.06 12.38 -12.58
N TRP A 57 -1.40 11.82 -11.43
CA TRP A 57 -2.65 11.98 -10.72
C TRP A 57 -2.33 12.89 -9.55
N CYS A 58 -2.54 14.18 -9.79
CA CYS A 58 -2.42 15.24 -8.81
C CYS A 58 -3.35 14.90 -7.62
N TRP A 59 -2.77 14.70 -6.44
CA TRP A 59 -3.47 14.90 -5.17
C TRP A 59 -3.10 16.28 -4.67
#